data_AF-A0A5C5YLF8-F1
#
_entry.id   AF-A0A5C5YLF8-F1
#
_cell.length_a   1.000
_cell.length_b   1.000
_cell.length_c   1.000
_cell.angle_alpha   90.00
_cell.angle_beta   90.00
_cell.angle_gamma   90.00
#
_symmetry.space_group_name_H-M   'P 1'
#
loop_
_entity.id
_entity.type
_entity.pdbx_description
1 polymer ?
#
loop_
_entity_poly.entity_id
_entity_poly.type
_entity_poly.pdbx_seq_one_letter_code
_entity_poly.pdbx_strand_id
1 'polypeptide(L)'
;MRPATHQRLHEPLHSAIDYALRLHTAVGRGAELCLAKEQAVLTNLALEVPDGGADPAFRGARYALVCWLDELFICHSDWADRWSERKLESTLYGGNDRAWDFWRQAKLAAAQTDDDALGAYYLCAALGFRGEMRTDPAALNSWFDQTRTRVTRHARQRTPQAAGSRRRRAGAPLRGEARLRRMLAIAAVVTIALAPLATYAVMQRLLA
;
A
#
# COMPACT_ATOMS: atom_id res chain seq x y z
N MET A 1 22.18 28.82 9.91
CA MET A 1 20.92 28.48 10.61
C MET A 1 19.93 27.97 9.57
N ARG A 2 19.77 26.64 9.44
CA ARG A 2 18.86 26.02 8.45
C ARG A 2 18.02 24.93 9.14
N PRO A 3 16.72 25.18 9.38
CA PRO A 3 15.75 24.10 9.59
C PRO A 3 14.63 24.23 8.55
N ALA A 4 14.72 23.50 7.43
CA ALA A 4 13.67 23.46 6.39
C ALA A 4 13.71 22.19 5.50
N THR A 5 14.19 21.06 6.05
CA THR A 5 14.41 19.81 5.30
C THR A 5 13.41 18.71 5.64
N HIS A 6 12.85 18.74 6.84
CA HIS A 6 11.61 18.04 7.21
C HIS A 6 10.45 18.64 6.37
N GLN A 7 9.17 18.33 6.47
CA GLN A 7 8.11 18.83 5.54
C GLN A 7 8.24 18.42 4.04
N ARG A 8 9.44 18.21 3.46
CA ARG A 8 9.62 17.88 2.03
C ARG A 8 9.41 16.42 1.64
N LEU A 9 9.39 15.46 2.57
CA LEU A 9 9.41 14.03 2.23
C LEU A 9 8.03 13.43 1.92
N HIS A 10 6.97 13.99 2.53
CA HIS A 10 5.63 13.42 2.42
C HIS A 10 4.95 13.77 1.09
N GLU A 11 5.27 14.92 0.50
CA GLU A 11 4.62 15.35 -0.74
C GLU A 11 5.03 14.50 -1.95
N PRO A 12 6.32 14.17 -2.17
CA PRO A 12 6.73 13.25 -3.23
C PRO A 12 6.20 11.83 -3.01
N LEU A 13 6.29 11.31 -1.78
CA LEU A 13 5.82 9.97 -1.45
C LEU A 13 4.32 9.81 -1.70
N HIS A 14 3.49 10.74 -1.19
CA HIS A 14 2.05 10.70 -1.41
C HIS A 14 1.70 10.91 -2.89
N SER A 15 2.42 11.78 -3.60
CA SER A 15 2.19 11.98 -5.04
C SER A 15 2.45 10.71 -5.84
N ALA A 16 3.51 9.97 -5.51
CA ALA A 16 3.84 8.68 -6.12
C ALA A 16 2.77 7.63 -5.81
N ILE A 17 2.33 7.52 -4.55
CA ILE A 17 1.28 6.60 -4.11
C ILE A 17 -0.04 6.90 -4.82
N ASP A 18 -0.46 8.16 -4.84
CA ASP A 18 -1.69 8.60 -5.48
C ASP A 18 -1.67 8.31 -6.98
N TYR A 19 -0.53 8.51 -7.64
CA TYR A 19 -0.33 8.15 -9.03
C TYR A 19 -0.47 6.64 -9.24
N ALA A 20 0.25 5.84 -8.45
CA ALA A 20 0.25 4.39 -8.55
C ALA A 20 -1.14 3.79 -8.34
N LEU A 21 -1.92 4.28 -7.36
CA LEU A 21 -3.29 3.80 -7.12
C LEU A 21 -4.24 4.16 -8.27
N ARG A 22 -4.12 5.37 -8.85
CA ARG A 22 -4.90 5.75 -10.04
C ARG A 22 -4.54 4.90 -11.25
N LEU A 23 -3.25 4.69 -11.46
CA LEU A 23 -2.73 3.86 -12.55
C LEU A 23 -3.19 2.42 -12.41
N HIS A 24 -3.03 1.83 -11.23
CA HIS A 24 -3.51 0.48 -10.89
C HIS A 24 -5.01 0.34 -11.17
N THR A 25 -5.82 1.32 -10.76
CA THR A 25 -7.26 1.35 -11.06
C THR A 25 -7.55 1.45 -12.56
N ALA A 26 -6.78 2.22 -13.32
CA ALA A 26 -6.96 2.38 -14.76
C ALA A 26 -6.61 1.08 -15.51
N VAL A 27 -5.48 0.46 -15.15
CA VAL A 27 -5.05 -0.83 -15.72
C VAL A 27 -6.11 -1.91 -15.45
N GLY A 28 -6.59 -2.03 -14.21
CA GLY A 28 -7.65 -3.01 -13.88
C GLY A 28 -9.02 -2.72 -14.51
N ARG A 29 -9.19 -1.58 -15.19
CA ARG A 29 -10.38 -1.29 -16.03
C ARG A 29 -10.13 -1.55 -17.52
N GLY A 30 -8.98 -2.11 -17.89
CA GLY A 30 -8.59 -2.37 -19.26
C GLY A 30 -8.17 -1.11 -20.03
N ALA A 31 -7.70 -0.05 -19.34
CA ALA A 31 -7.18 1.12 -20.04
C ALA A 31 -5.94 0.75 -20.86
N GLU A 32 -5.92 1.12 -22.15
CA GLU A 32 -4.77 0.94 -23.03
C GLU A 32 -3.68 1.97 -22.71
N LEU A 33 -2.85 1.66 -21.71
CA LEU A 33 -1.75 2.51 -21.27
C LEU A 33 -0.40 1.89 -21.67
N CYS A 34 0.55 2.74 -22.05
CA CYS A 34 1.90 2.31 -22.38
C CYS A 34 2.71 2.08 -21.09
N LEU A 35 2.93 0.80 -20.73
CA LEU A 35 3.71 0.40 -19.55
C LEU A 35 5.01 1.19 -19.40
N ALA A 36 5.83 1.28 -20.46
CA ALA A 36 7.12 1.96 -20.40
C ALA A 36 7.00 3.45 -20.04
N LYS A 37 5.98 4.12 -20.57
CA LYS A 37 5.70 5.53 -20.27
C LYS A 37 5.26 5.70 -18.82
N GLU A 38 4.30 4.89 -18.37
CA GLU A 38 3.75 4.97 -17.02
C GLU A 38 4.78 4.60 -15.95
N GLN A 39 5.61 3.61 -16.25
CA GLN A 39 6.73 3.22 -15.41
C GLN A 39 7.77 4.34 -15.32
N ALA A 40 8.10 5.04 -16.42
CA ALA A 40 9.00 6.18 -16.37
C ALA A 40 8.47 7.31 -15.47
N VAL A 41 7.15 7.56 -15.47
CA VAL A 41 6.53 8.53 -14.55
C VAL A 41 6.69 8.08 -13.10
N LEU A 42 6.40 6.82 -12.79
CA LEU A 42 6.58 6.27 -11.45
C LEU A 42 8.05 6.30 -11.00
N THR A 43 8.99 6.00 -11.88
CA THR A 43 10.43 6.13 -11.61
C THR A 43 10.80 7.55 -11.23
N ASN A 44 10.36 8.54 -12.01
CA ASN A 44 10.64 9.95 -11.73
C ASN A 44 10.04 10.37 -10.38
N LEU A 45 8.79 10.00 -10.10
CA LEU A 45 8.15 10.27 -8.81
C LEU A 45 8.88 9.59 -7.64
N ALA A 46 9.40 8.38 -7.82
CA ALA A 46 10.17 7.69 -6.82
C ALA A 46 11.54 8.35 -6.57
N LEU A 47 12.20 8.87 -7.61
CA LEU A 47 13.48 9.56 -7.48
C LEU A 47 13.37 10.86 -6.64
N GLU A 48 12.20 11.51 -6.65
CA GLU A 48 11.91 12.67 -5.78
C GLU A 48 11.76 12.29 -4.29
N VAL A 49 11.52 11.01 -3.98
CA VAL A 49 11.53 10.51 -2.59
C VAL A 49 12.98 10.29 -2.16
N PRO A 50 13.41 10.73 -0.97
CA PRO A 50 14.78 10.51 -0.52
C PRO A 50 15.15 9.05 -0.28
N ASP A 51 16.37 8.73 -0.70
CA ASP A 51 17.06 7.49 -0.39
C ASP A 51 17.72 7.57 1.00
N GLY A 52 18.58 6.60 1.32
CA GLY A 52 19.26 6.54 2.61
C GLY A 52 20.41 7.55 2.77
N GLY A 53 20.64 8.40 1.77
CA GLY A 53 21.70 9.41 1.83
C GLY A 53 23.10 8.78 1.88
N ALA A 54 23.84 9.09 2.94
CA ALA A 54 25.26 8.73 3.07
C ALA A 54 25.51 7.33 3.64
N ASP A 55 24.51 6.69 4.26
CA ASP A 55 24.66 5.35 4.81
C ASP A 55 24.42 4.31 3.70
N PRO A 56 25.45 3.58 3.23
CA PRO A 56 25.30 2.62 2.15
C PRO A 56 24.48 1.38 2.54
N ALA A 57 24.31 1.11 3.84
CA ALA A 57 23.50 -0.01 4.31
C ALA A 57 21.99 0.34 4.33
N PHE A 58 21.66 1.62 4.40
CA PHE A 58 20.30 2.11 4.49
C PHE A 58 19.82 2.66 3.15
N ARG A 59 18.62 2.25 2.70
CA ARG A 59 18.08 2.64 1.39
C ARG A 59 16.99 3.72 1.46
N GLY A 60 16.62 4.15 2.67
CA GLY A 60 15.70 5.26 2.89
C GLY A 60 14.24 4.98 2.54
N ALA A 61 13.46 6.06 2.39
CA ALA A 61 12.03 6.02 2.11
C ALA A 61 11.72 5.59 0.66
N ARG A 62 12.59 5.97 -0.29
CA ARG A 62 12.47 5.60 -1.71
C ARG A 62 12.37 4.09 -1.89
N TYR A 63 13.18 3.32 -1.15
CA TYR A 63 13.18 1.88 -1.28
C TYR A 63 11.87 1.24 -0.81
N ALA A 64 11.27 1.73 0.27
CA ALA A 64 9.94 1.29 0.71
C ALA A 64 8.88 1.46 -0.39
N LEU A 65 8.86 2.64 -1.02
CA LEU A 65 7.95 2.95 -2.12
C LEU A 65 8.18 2.01 -3.31
N VAL A 66 9.42 1.83 -3.74
CA VAL A 66 9.78 0.95 -4.87
C VAL A 66 9.34 -0.49 -4.62
N CYS A 67 9.58 -1.02 -3.41
CA CYS A 67 9.13 -2.36 -3.04
C CYS A 67 7.60 -2.49 -3.13
N TRP A 68 6.86 -1.50 -2.66
CA TRP A 68 5.40 -1.49 -2.73
C TRP A 68 4.87 -1.36 -4.15
N LEU A 69 5.45 -0.48 -4.98
CA LEU A 69 5.09 -0.36 -6.40
C LEU A 69 5.27 -1.69 -7.11
N ASP A 70 6.42 -2.33 -6.92
CA ASP A 70 6.71 -3.61 -7.54
C ASP A 70 5.76 -4.71 -7.07
N GLU A 71 5.44 -4.80 -5.78
CA GLU A 71 4.47 -5.79 -5.29
C GLU A 71 3.05 -5.50 -5.80
N LEU A 72 2.63 -4.23 -5.84
CA LEU A 72 1.31 -3.82 -6.33
C LEU A 72 1.11 -4.25 -7.79
N PHE A 73 2.06 -3.95 -8.68
CA PHE A 73 1.92 -4.27 -10.10
C PHE A 73 2.22 -5.73 -10.44
N ILE A 74 3.01 -6.44 -9.64
CA ILE A 74 3.28 -7.88 -9.87
C ILE A 74 2.17 -8.76 -9.32
N CYS A 75 1.61 -8.44 -8.14
CA CYS A 75 0.64 -9.32 -7.48
C CYS A 75 -0.81 -8.93 -7.74
N HIS A 76 -1.08 -7.70 -8.15
CA HIS A 76 -2.45 -7.17 -8.17
C HIS A 76 -2.85 -6.47 -9.47
N SER A 77 -2.11 -6.66 -10.57
CA SER A 77 -2.38 -5.99 -11.84
C SER A 77 -2.24 -6.93 -13.03
N ASP A 78 -2.96 -6.64 -14.12
CA ASP A 78 -2.83 -7.32 -15.42
C ASP A 78 -1.47 -7.07 -16.09
N TRP A 79 -0.65 -6.19 -15.51
CA TRP A 79 0.73 -5.96 -15.94
C TRP A 79 1.75 -6.89 -15.28
N ALA A 80 1.32 -7.87 -14.49
CA ALA A 80 2.20 -8.71 -13.68
C ALA A 80 3.45 -9.22 -14.42
N ASP A 81 3.26 -9.90 -15.55
CA ASP A 81 4.35 -10.50 -16.31
C ASP A 81 5.31 -9.43 -16.87
N ARG A 82 4.75 -8.42 -17.54
CA ARG A 82 5.51 -7.33 -18.16
C ARG A 82 6.24 -6.46 -17.14
N TRP A 83 5.66 -6.27 -15.95
CA TRP A 83 6.28 -5.53 -14.86
C TRP A 83 7.41 -6.35 -14.22
N SER A 84 7.22 -7.67 -14.09
CA SER A 84 8.21 -8.57 -13.51
C SER A 84 9.54 -8.58 -14.28
N GLU A 85 9.50 -8.42 -15.60
CA GLU A 85 10.68 -8.30 -16.46
C GLU A 85 11.48 -7.01 -16.23
N ARG A 86 10.84 -5.96 -15.71
CA ARG A 86 11.42 -4.62 -15.59
C ARG A 86 11.11 -4.02 -14.23
N LYS A 87 11.36 -4.74 -13.15
CA LYS A 87 11.10 -4.27 -11.77
C LYS A 87 11.84 -2.95 -11.50
N LEU A 88 11.19 -2.05 -10.76
CA LEU A 88 11.80 -0.81 -10.32
C LEU A 88 12.93 -1.09 -9.32
N GLU A 89 12.80 -2.10 -8.47
CA GLU A 89 13.86 -2.53 -7.56
C GLU A 89 15.14 -2.87 -8.33
N SER A 90 15.05 -3.72 -9.36
CA SER A 90 16.21 -4.13 -10.15
C SER A 90 16.80 -2.96 -10.93
N THR A 91 15.96 -2.04 -11.39
CA THR A 91 16.39 -0.86 -12.16
C THR A 91 17.11 0.17 -11.28
N LEU A 92 16.63 0.40 -10.06
CA LEU A 92 17.14 1.48 -9.19
C LEU A 92 18.16 1.01 -8.15
N TYR A 93 18.12 -0.26 -7.77
CA TYR A 93 18.95 -0.82 -6.70
C TYR A 93 19.75 -2.06 -7.10
N GLY A 94 19.59 -2.55 -8.35
CA GLY A 94 20.33 -3.71 -8.85
C GLY A 94 19.97 -5.04 -8.18
N GLY A 95 18.89 -5.07 -7.38
CA GLY A 95 18.48 -6.25 -6.59
C GLY A 95 17.12 -6.83 -7.04
N ASN A 96 16.76 -7.98 -6.47
CA ASN A 96 15.43 -8.59 -6.62
C ASN A 96 15.02 -9.25 -5.30
N ASP A 97 15.23 -8.51 -4.22
CA ASP A 97 15.25 -9.00 -2.84
C ASP A 97 14.20 -8.30 -1.96
N ARG A 98 13.29 -7.53 -2.58
CA ARG A 98 12.30 -6.69 -1.89
C ARG A 98 11.52 -7.42 -0.81
N ALA A 99 11.24 -8.71 -1.00
CA ALA A 99 10.40 -9.47 -0.07
C ALA A 99 11.01 -9.52 1.34
N TRP A 100 12.32 -9.76 1.46
CA TRP A 100 13.01 -9.83 2.75
C TRP A 100 13.70 -8.51 3.10
N ASP A 101 14.29 -7.84 2.10
CA ASP A 101 15.06 -6.62 2.33
C ASP A 101 14.19 -5.45 2.78
N PHE A 102 12.91 -5.37 2.37
CA PHE A 102 11.99 -4.36 2.89
C PHE A 102 11.93 -4.38 4.42
N TRP A 103 11.79 -5.56 5.03
CA TRP A 103 11.65 -5.69 6.49
C TRP A 103 12.99 -5.46 7.20
N ARG A 104 14.12 -5.81 6.56
CA ARG A 104 15.45 -5.43 7.03
C ARG A 104 15.62 -3.91 7.05
N GLN A 105 15.28 -3.23 5.96
CA GLN A 105 15.37 -1.76 5.86
C GLN A 105 14.38 -1.06 6.78
N ALA A 106 13.20 -1.62 7.04
CA ALA A 106 12.26 -1.10 8.02
C ALA A 106 12.84 -1.13 9.46
N LYS A 107 13.60 -2.17 9.80
CA LYS A 107 14.33 -2.24 11.09
C LYS A 107 15.43 -1.19 11.17
N LEU A 108 16.19 -1.00 10.09
CA LEU A 108 17.20 0.08 10.01
C LEU A 108 16.55 1.46 10.12
N ALA A 109 15.41 1.69 9.46
CA ALA A 109 14.64 2.93 9.56
C ALA A 109 14.17 3.18 11.01
N ALA A 110 13.76 2.13 11.72
CA ALA A 110 13.39 2.24 13.13
C ALA A 110 14.58 2.59 14.04
N ALA A 111 15.81 2.27 13.64
CA ALA A 111 17.01 2.65 14.38
C ALA A 111 17.46 4.10 14.12
N GLN A 112 16.92 4.77 13.09
CA GLN A 112 17.22 6.17 12.81
C GLN A 112 16.59 7.11 13.84
N THR A 113 17.21 8.28 14.00
CA THR A 113 16.70 9.36 14.86
C THR A 113 15.45 10.04 14.28
N ASP A 114 15.35 10.12 12.94
CA ASP A 114 14.18 10.63 12.23
C ASP A 114 13.25 9.48 11.84
N ASP A 115 11.96 9.64 12.11
CA ASP A 115 10.92 8.65 11.83
C ASP A 115 10.35 8.79 10.40
N ASP A 116 10.86 9.69 9.56
CA ASP A 116 10.37 9.90 8.19
C ASP A 116 10.41 8.65 7.33
N ALA A 117 11.57 7.98 7.27
CA ALA A 117 11.70 6.76 6.49
C ALA A 117 10.86 5.63 7.10
N LEU A 118 10.83 5.50 8.43
CA LEU A 118 9.98 4.53 9.12
C LEU A 118 8.50 4.75 8.78
N GLY A 119 8.08 6.01 8.68
CA GLY A 119 6.73 6.38 8.22
C GLY A 119 6.42 5.88 6.81
N ALA A 120 7.39 5.93 5.89
CA ALA A 120 7.23 5.39 4.54
C ALA A 120 7.06 3.86 4.53
N TYR A 121 7.88 3.13 5.29
CA TYR A 121 7.72 1.67 5.46
C TYR A 121 6.35 1.33 6.08
N TYR A 122 5.94 2.06 7.12
CA TYR A 122 4.63 1.89 7.76
C TYR A 122 3.49 2.12 6.77
N LEU A 123 3.54 3.19 5.98
CA LEU A 123 2.52 3.50 4.99
C LEU A 123 2.46 2.44 3.90
N CYS A 124 3.59 2.00 3.35
CA CYS A 124 3.64 0.97 2.31
C CYS A 124 3.09 -0.37 2.80
N ALA A 125 3.43 -0.78 4.02
CA ALA A 125 2.85 -1.97 4.66
C ALA A 125 1.33 -1.83 4.87
N ALA A 126 0.89 -0.66 5.34
CA ALA A 126 -0.53 -0.37 5.56
C ALA A 126 -1.33 -0.38 4.25
N LEU A 127 -0.70 0.00 3.13
CA LEU A 127 -1.27 -0.04 1.77
C LEU A 127 -1.21 -1.44 1.13
N GLY A 128 -0.78 -2.46 1.87
CA GLY A 128 -0.86 -3.85 1.43
C GLY A 128 0.47 -4.52 1.13
N PHE A 129 1.62 -3.85 1.27
CA PHE A 129 2.90 -4.55 1.14
C PHE A 129 3.03 -5.65 2.20
N ARG A 130 3.44 -6.85 1.79
CA ARG A 130 3.64 -8.02 2.66
C ARG A 130 5.04 -8.57 2.60
N GLY A 131 5.62 -8.71 1.40
CA GLY A 131 6.93 -9.36 1.24
C GLY A 131 6.98 -10.73 1.95
N GLU A 132 8.03 -10.96 2.72
CA GLU A 132 8.27 -12.16 3.53
C GLU A 132 7.14 -12.44 4.55
N MET A 133 6.59 -11.39 5.18
CA MET A 133 5.53 -11.51 6.19
C MET A 133 4.17 -11.92 5.62
N ARG A 134 4.06 -12.25 4.33
CA ARG A 134 2.80 -12.68 3.69
C ARG A 134 2.18 -13.91 4.36
N THR A 135 3.01 -14.83 4.86
CA THR A 135 2.56 -16.07 5.50
C THR A 135 2.50 -15.97 7.02
N ASP A 136 2.90 -14.83 7.61
CA ASP A 136 2.87 -14.59 9.05
C ASP A 136 2.13 -13.27 9.39
N PRO A 137 0.79 -13.29 9.39
CA PRO A 137 -0.01 -12.13 9.77
C PRO A 137 0.20 -11.69 11.22
N ALA A 138 0.62 -12.60 12.11
CA ALA A 138 0.83 -12.28 13.52
C ALA A 138 2.08 -11.40 13.69
N ALA A 139 3.19 -11.75 13.03
CA ALA A 139 4.39 -10.92 13.00
C ALA A 139 4.12 -9.54 12.40
N LEU A 140 3.35 -9.48 11.30
CA LEU A 140 2.96 -8.22 10.67
C LEU A 140 2.16 -7.31 11.62
N ASN A 141 1.16 -7.87 12.32
CA ASN A 141 0.35 -7.13 13.28
C ASN A 141 1.19 -6.64 14.46
N SER A 142 2.05 -7.50 15.00
CA SER A 142 2.99 -7.12 16.06
C SER A 142 3.89 -5.95 15.62
N TRP A 143 4.38 -5.98 14.39
CA TRP A 143 5.19 -4.88 13.86
C TRP A 143 4.39 -3.58 13.72
N PHE A 144 3.13 -3.64 13.26
CA PHE A 144 2.25 -2.47 13.21
C PHE A 144 2.01 -1.86 14.58
N ASP A 145 1.73 -2.68 15.60
CA ASP A 145 1.46 -2.19 16.95
C ASP A 145 2.69 -1.51 17.57
N GLN A 146 3.87 -2.09 17.37
CA GLN A 146 5.14 -1.51 17.83
C GLN A 146 5.46 -0.19 17.11
N THR A 147 5.18 -0.10 15.80
CA THR A 147 5.61 1.02 14.95
C THR A 147 4.63 2.20 14.99
N ARG A 148 3.33 1.94 15.15
CA ARG A 148 2.26 2.94 15.06
C ARG A 148 2.49 4.13 15.99
N THR A 149 2.89 3.90 17.24
CA THR A 149 3.05 4.96 18.24
C THR A 149 4.12 5.96 17.84
N ARG A 150 5.22 5.49 17.23
CA ARG A 150 6.31 6.36 16.76
C ARG A 150 5.89 7.19 15.56
N VAL A 151 5.39 6.53 14.52
CA VAL A 151 4.99 7.20 13.27
C VAL A 151 3.89 8.24 13.51
N THR A 152 2.89 7.92 14.34
CA THR A 152 1.80 8.85 14.65
C THR A 152 2.25 10.05 15.48
N ARG A 153 3.18 9.86 16.43
CA ARG A 153 3.78 10.95 17.21
C ARG A 153 4.55 11.90 16.32
N HIS A 154 5.40 11.36 15.43
CA HIS A 154 6.19 12.14 14.50
C HIS A 154 5.31 12.96 13.53
N ALA A 155 4.26 12.36 12.97
CA ALA A 155 3.32 13.05 12.09
C ALA A 155 2.60 14.23 12.78
N ARG A 156 2.26 14.07 14.08
CA ARG A 156 1.64 15.15 14.88
C ARG A 156 2.60 16.30 15.15
N GLN A 157 3.86 16.01 15.47
CA GLN A 157 4.87 17.03 15.76
C GLN A 157 5.23 17.89 14.53
N ARG A 158 5.13 17.32 13.32
CA ARG A 158 5.45 17.99 12.05
C ARG A 158 4.31 18.75 11.42
N THR A 159 3.11 18.64 11.98
CA THR A 159 1.97 19.45 11.57
C THR A 159 1.87 20.61 12.55
N PRO A 160 2.47 21.79 12.30
CA PRO A 160 2.03 22.99 13.01
C PRO A 160 0.53 23.07 12.81
N GLN A 161 -0.19 23.23 13.91
CA GLN A 161 -1.63 23.42 13.92
C GLN A 161 -1.93 24.69 13.10
N ALA A 162 -2.07 24.54 11.79
CA ALA A 162 -2.53 25.59 10.90
C ALA A 162 -4.00 25.82 11.25
N ALA A 163 -4.22 26.70 12.23
CA ALA A 163 -5.47 27.40 12.44
C ALA A 163 -5.75 28.17 11.14
N GLY A 164 -6.45 27.50 10.23
CA GLY A 164 -6.62 27.98 8.86
C GLY A 164 -7.33 26.91 8.06
N SER A 165 -8.63 26.81 8.30
CA SER A 165 -9.66 26.07 7.57
C SER A 165 -9.34 25.77 6.09
N ARG A 166 -8.50 24.77 5.81
CA ARG A 166 -8.63 23.99 4.58
C ARG A 166 -9.74 23.00 4.83
N ARG A 167 -10.94 23.38 4.38
CA ARG A 167 -12.11 22.51 4.24
C ARG A 167 -11.61 21.19 3.66
N ARG A 168 -11.47 20.16 4.50
CA ARG A 168 -11.25 18.77 4.04
C ARG A 168 -12.35 18.54 3.01
N ARG A 169 -11.99 18.45 1.72
CA ARG A 169 -12.87 17.78 0.78
C ARG A 169 -12.99 16.38 1.35
N ALA A 170 -14.14 16.09 1.94
CA ALA A 170 -14.52 14.72 2.22
C ALA A 170 -14.39 14.00 0.88
N GLY A 171 -13.34 13.19 0.73
CA GLY A 171 -13.31 12.21 -0.34
C GLY A 171 -14.62 11.44 -0.25
N ALA A 172 -15.27 11.21 -1.38
CA ALA A 172 -16.49 10.41 -1.41
C ALA A 172 -16.22 9.12 -0.61
N PRO A 173 -17.12 8.74 0.32
CA PRO A 173 -16.89 7.57 1.16
C PRO A 173 -16.54 6.37 0.27
N LEU A 174 -15.49 5.64 0.65
CA LEU A 174 -15.05 4.44 -0.06
C LEU A 174 -16.26 3.51 -0.21
N ARG A 175 -16.75 3.36 -1.44
CA ARG A 175 -17.97 2.62 -1.80
C ARG A 175 -17.92 1.13 -1.45
N GLY A 176 -16.79 0.64 -0.94
CA GLY A 176 -16.57 -0.76 -0.54
C GLY A 176 -17.51 -1.21 0.57
N GLU A 177 -17.71 -0.40 1.62
CA GLU A 177 -18.57 -0.79 2.74
C GLU A 177 -20.04 -0.89 2.31
N ALA A 178 -20.52 0.06 1.50
CA ALA A 178 -21.87 0.04 0.96
C ALA A 178 -22.09 -1.14 0.00
N ARG A 179 -21.08 -1.51 -0.80
CA ARG A 179 -21.14 -2.67 -1.71
C ARG A 179 -21.14 -3.99 -0.93
N LEU A 180 -20.33 -4.12 0.12
CA LEU A 180 -20.28 -5.30 0.97
C LEU A 180 -21.59 -5.48 1.74
N ARG A 181 -22.16 -4.41 2.32
CA ARG A 181 -23.47 -4.46 2.98
C ARG A 181 -24.58 -4.88 2.03
N ARG A 182 -24.58 -4.38 0.79
CA ARG A 182 -25.55 -4.79 -0.24
C ARG A 182 -25.38 -6.26 -0.63
N MET A 183 -24.14 -6.73 -0.82
CA MET A 183 -23.88 -8.14 -1.12
C MET A 183 -24.33 -9.07 0.00
N LEU A 184 -24.05 -8.73 1.26
CA LEU A 184 -24.50 -9.50 2.42
C LEU A 184 -26.03 -9.51 2.55
N ALA A 185 -26.69 -8.37 2.33
CA ALA A 185 -28.15 -8.31 2.36
C ALA A 185 -28.79 -9.19 1.26
N ILE A 186 -28.26 -9.14 0.04
CA ILE A 186 -28.74 -9.98 -1.07
C ILE A 186 -28.50 -11.46 -0.76
N ALA A 187 -27.30 -11.83 -0.31
CA ALA A 187 -26.98 -13.21 0.05
C ALA A 187 -27.88 -13.75 1.16
N ALA A 188 -28.19 -12.94 2.18
CA ALA A 188 -29.11 -13.31 3.25
C ALA A 188 -30.53 -13.56 2.73
N VAL A 189 -31.07 -12.66 1.89
CA VAL A 189 -32.40 -12.82 1.29
C VAL A 189 -32.48 -14.09 0.43
N VAL A 190 -31.48 -14.33 -0.42
CA VAL A 190 -31.41 -15.54 -1.26
C VAL A 190 -31.35 -16.80 -0.39
N THR A 191 -30.56 -16.79 0.67
CA THR A 191 -30.44 -17.94 1.59
C THR A 191 -31.77 -18.24 2.28
N ILE A 192 -32.47 -17.21 2.77
CA ILE A 192 -33.79 -17.36 3.40
C ILE A 192 -34.84 -17.87 2.39
N ALA A 193 -34.81 -17.38 1.16
CA ALA A 193 -35.74 -17.80 0.12
C ALA A 193 -35.51 -19.24 -0.36
N LEU A 194 -34.26 -19.71 -0.38
CA LEU A 194 -33.90 -21.06 -0.84
C LEU A 194 -33.97 -22.13 0.27
N ALA A 195 -33.92 -21.75 1.55
CA ALA A 195 -33.99 -22.70 2.66
C ALA A 195 -35.25 -23.60 2.66
N PRO A 196 -36.47 -23.11 2.36
CA PRO A 196 -37.67 -23.95 2.26
C PRO A 196 -37.61 -24.98 1.13
N LEU A 197 -37.02 -24.60 -0.02
CA LEU A 197 -36.88 -25.49 -1.17
C LEU A 197 -35.84 -26.59 -0.90
N ALA A 198 -34.72 -26.23 -0.27
CA ALA A 198 -33.70 -27.18 0.13
C ALA A 198 -34.24 -28.17 1.18
N THR A 199 -34.97 -27.68 2.19
CA THR A 199 -35.60 -28.54 3.21
C THR A 199 -36.66 -29.46 2.61
N TYR A 200 -37.48 -28.98 1.68
CA TYR A 200 -38.45 -29.80 0.96
C TYR A 200 -37.77 -30.90 0.12
N ALA A 201 -36.72 -30.57 -0.62
CA ALA A 201 -35.98 -31.54 -1.44
C ALA A 201 -35.31 -32.64 -0.58
N VAL A 202 -34.80 -32.28 0.60
CA VAL A 202 -34.24 -33.26 1.56
C VAL A 202 -35.34 -34.16 2.13
N MET A 203 -36.48 -33.59 2.53
CA MET A 203 -37.64 -34.37 2.99
C MET A 203 -38.15 -35.35 1.91
N GLN A 204 -38.26 -34.91 0.66
CA GLN A 204 -38.66 -35.78 -0.45
C GLN A 204 -37.70 -36.95 -0.66
N ARG A 205 -36.39 -36.74 -0.53
CA ARG A 205 -35.39 -37.80 -0.67
C ARG A 205 -35.35 -38.80 0.49
N LEU A 206 -35.78 -38.38 1.69
CA LEU A 206 -35.82 -39.27 2.85
C LEU A 206 -37.10 -40.12 2.90
N LEU A 207 -38.16 -39.65 2.23
CA LEU A 207 -39.47 -40.31 2.18
C LEU A 207 -39.70 -41.15 0.91
N ALA A 208 -38.75 -41.12 -0.04
CA ALA A 208 -38.72 -41.94 -1.25
C ALA A 208 -37.72 -43.08 -1.08
#